data_AF-A0A2D9WQP8-F1
#
_entry.id   AF-A0A2D9WQP8-F1
#
_cell.length_a   1.000
_cell.length_b   1.000
_cell.length_c   1.000
_cell.angle_alpha   90.00
_cell.angle_beta   90.00
_cell.angle_gamma   90.00
#
_symmetry.space_group_name_H-M   'P 1'
#
loop_
_entity.id
_entity.type
_entity.pdbx_description
1 polymer ?
#
loop_
_entity_poly.entity_id
_entity_poly.type
_entity_poly.pdbx_seq_one_letter_code
_entity_poly.pdbx_strand_id
1 'polypeptide(L)' 'MAKFSGEVTFRVKFKGLGVPVGFGMTNAIIFHECATQIYVRSGWCKINRKLKDKRFEVEVVNKRVTW' A
#
# COMPACT_ATOMS: atom_id res chain seq x y z
N MET A 1 0.46 25.74 -11.47
CA MET A 1 0.40 24.45 -10.74
C MET A 1 1.41 24.54 -9.61
N ALA A 2 0.98 24.37 -8.36
CA ALA A 2 1.92 24.35 -7.24
C ALA A 2 2.81 23.10 -7.32
N LYS A 3 4.09 23.25 -6.95
CA LYS A 3 5.08 22.17 -6.94
C LYS A 3 5.39 21.84 -5.50
N PHE A 4 5.23 20.58 -5.12
CA PHE A 4 5.49 20.09 -3.78
C PHE A 4 6.58 19.03 -3.85
N SER A 5 7.40 18.96 -2.81
CA SER A 5 8.36 17.88 -2.61
C SER A 5 8.12 17.28 -1.24
N GLY A 6 8.41 15.99 -1.09
CA GLY A 6 8.23 15.34 0.19
C GLY A 6 8.34 13.84 0.16
N GLU A 7 8.28 13.27 1.35
CA GLU A 7 8.33 11.84 1.61
C GLU A 7 7.11 11.44 2.45
N VAL A 8 6.49 10.32 2.11
CA VAL A 8 5.41 9.71 2.89
C VAL A 8 5.75 8.24 3.10
N THR A 9 5.82 7.82 4.35
CA THR A 9 6.09 6.44 4.72
C THR A 9 4.80 5.77 5.16
N PHE A 10 4.42 4.69 4.47
CA PHE A 10 3.30 3.84 4.86
C PHE A 10 3.83 2.61 5.60
N ARG A 11 3.21 2.30 6.74
CA ARG A 11 3.35 1.01 7.39
C ARG A 11 2.17 0.14 6.98
N VAL A 12 2.46 -1.01 6.39
CA VAL A 12 1.46 -2.00 5.99
C VAL A 12 1.69 -3.26 6.79
N LYS A 13 0.70 -3.67 7.57
CA LYS A 13 0.68 -4.96 8.25
C LYS A 13 -0.34 -5.85 7.55
N PHE A 14 -0.05 -7.14 7.46
CA PHE A 14 -0.99 -8.11 6.94
C PHE A 14 -0.98 -9.39 7.79
N LYS A 15 -2.13 -10.08 7.86
CA LYS A 15 -2.27 -11.33 8.60
C LYS A 15 -2.94 -12.38 7.74
N GLY A 16 -2.34 -13.58 7.65
CA GLY A 16 -2.91 -14.69 6.88
C GLY A 16 -2.95 -14.43 5.38
N LEU A 17 -1.90 -13.79 4.83
CA LEU A 17 -1.74 -13.63 3.39
C LEU A 17 -1.16 -14.93 2.81
N GLY A 18 -1.98 -15.67 2.06
CA GLY A 18 -1.52 -16.85 1.32
C GLY A 18 -0.78 -16.43 0.06
N VAL A 19 0.53 -16.65 0.01
CA VAL A 19 1.37 -16.34 -1.16
C VAL A 19 2.10 -17.61 -1.59
N PRO A 20 2.09 -17.96 -2.89
CA PRO A 20 2.92 -19.05 -3.40
C PRO A 20 4.41 -18.81 -3.12
N VAL A 21 5.10 -19.85 -2.65
CA VAL A 21 6.54 -19.81 -2.38
C VAL A 21 7.32 -20.36 -3.58
N GLY A 22 8.33 -19.63 -4.05
CA GLY A 22 9.21 -20.07 -5.15
C GLY A 22 9.53 -18.99 -6.18
N PHE A 23 10.56 -19.25 -7.01
CA PHE A 23 10.95 -18.45 -8.18
C PHE A 23 11.23 -16.94 -7.94
N GLY A 24 11.51 -16.53 -6.70
CA GLY A 24 11.74 -15.12 -6.36
C GLY A 24 10.48 -14.22 -6.44
N MET A 25 9.31 -14.80 -6.73
CA MET A 25 8.07 -14.04 -6.93
C MET A 25 7.35 -13.71 -5.62
N THR A 26 7.64 -14.42 -4.53
CA THR A 26 6.95 -14.25 -3.24
C THR A 26 7.01 -12.79 -2.74
N ASN A 27 8.21 -12.19 -2.74
CA ASN A 27 8.35 -10.78 -2.33
C ASN A 27 7.63 -9.82 -3.28
N ALA A 28 7.69 -10.09 -4.59
CA ALA A 28 7.00 -9.26 -5.59
C ALA A 28 5.48 -9.27 -5.36
N ILE A 29 4.90 -10.43 -5.05
CA ILE A 29 3.46 -10.55 -4.73
C ILE A 29 3.14 -9.80 -3.44
N ILE A 30 3.94 -9.97 -2.38
CA ILE A 30 3.72 -9.25 -1.10
C ILE A 30 3.76 -7.73 -1.33
N PHE A 31 4.73 -7.23 -2.10
CA PHE A 31 4.86 -5.80 -2.38
C PHE A 31 3.71 -5.28 -3.23
N HIS A 32 3.28 -6.06 -4.23
CA HIS A 32 2.13 -5.72 -5.06
C HIS A 32 0.85 -5.60 -4.23
N GLU A 33 0.58 -6.56 -3.34
CA GLU A 33 -0.57 -6.54 -2.45
C GLU A 33 -0.51 -5.35 -1.49
N CYS A 34 0.63 -5.11 -0.84
CA CYS A 34 0.81 -3.96 0.05
C CYS A 34 0.57 -2.62 -0.68
N ALA A 35 1.14 -2.44 -1.88
CA ALA A 35 0.96 -1.24 -2.68
C ALA A 35 -0.51 -1.05 -3.11
N THR A 36 -1.18 -2.14 -3.50
CA THR A 36 -2.61 -2.13 -3.86
C THR A 36 -3.48 -1.72 -2.67
N GLN A 37 -3.18 -2.24 -1.47
CA GLN A 37 -3.92 -1.90 -0.26
C GLN A 37 -3.68 -0.45 0.19
N ILE A 38 -2.50 0.12 -0.05
CA ILE A 38 -2.27 1.57 0.09
C ILE A 38 -3.15 2.34 -0.90
N TYR A 39 -3.12 1.96 -2.18
CA TYR A 39 -3.83 2.67 -3.23
C TYR A 39 -5.36 2.66 -3.04
N VAL A 40 -5.94 1.50 -2.74
CA VAL A 40 -7.39 1.34 -2.55
C VAL A 40 -7.93 2.12 -1.34
N ARG A 41 -7.05 2.45 -0.39
CA ARG A 41 -7.37 3.26 0.80
C ARG A 41 -7.12 4.75 0.57
N SER A 42 -6.49 5.15 -0.53
CA SER A 42 -6.31 6.55 -0.87
C SER A 42 -7.65 7.22 -1.22
N GLY A 43 -7.78 8.52 -0.91
CA GLY A 43 -8.94 9.32 -1.30
C GLY A 43 -9.11 9.44 -2.83
N TRP A 44 -8.02 9.24 -3.59
CA TRP A 44 -7.95 9.34 -5.06
C TRP A 44 -7.80 7.98 -5.76
N CYS A 45 -8.34 6.93 -5.16
CA CYS A 45 -8.36 5.60 -5.75
C CYS A 45 -9.29 5.55 -6.98
N LYS A 46 -8.80 4.99 -8.10
CA LYS A 46 -9.59 4.74 -9.33
C LYS A 46 -10.07 3.29 -9.46
N ILE A 47 -9.56 2.39 -8.62
CA ILE A 47 -10.02 0.99 -8.57
C ILE A 47 -11.16 0.82 -7.57
N ASN A 48 -11.84 -0.33 -7.65
CA ASN A 48 -12.98 -0.63 -6.81
C ASN A 48 -12.58 -0.72 -5.33
N ARG A 49 -13.22 0.10 -4.48
CA ARG A 49 -12.99 0.11 -3.03
C ARG A 49 -13.35 -1.22 -2.35
N LYS A 50 -14.12 -2.10 -3.01
CA LYS A 50 -14.38 -3.47 -2.56
C LYS A 50 -13.13 -4.34 -2.50
N LEU A 51 -12.03 -3.95 -3.17
CA LEU A 51 -10.73 -4.62 -3.11
C LEU A 51 -9.97 -4.35 -1.79
N LYS A 52 -10.55 -3.54 -0.88
CA LYS A 52 -10.05 -3.40 0.49
C LYS A 52 -10.10 -4.76 1.19
N ASP A 53 -8.94 -5.27 1.51
CA ASP A 53 -8.81 -6.51 2.25
C ASP A 53 -8.69 -6.20 3.75
N LYS A 54 -9.53 -6.84 4.56
CA LYS A 54 -9.53 -6.70 6.03
C LYS A 54 -8.29 -7.31 6.68
N ARG A 55 -7.58 -8.19 5.97
CA ARG A 55 -6.30 -8.75 6.41
C ARG A 55 -5.19 -7.70 6.45
N PHE A 56 -5.35 -6.57 5.76
CA PHE A 56 -4.36 -5.52 5.67
C PHE A 56 -4.74 -4.28 6.47
N GLU A 57 -3.81 -3.85 7.32
CA GLU A 57 -3.84 -2.60 8.07
C GLU A 57 -2.80 -1.65 7.45
N VAL A 58 -3.23 -0.46 7.06
CA VAL A 58 -2.38 0.55 6.41
C VAL A 58 -2.42 1.82 7.22
N GLU A 59 -1.25 2.30 7.62
CA GLU A 59 -1.07 3.51 8.43
C GLU A 59 0.01 4.40 7.81
N VAL A 60 -0.20 5.71 7.83
CA VAL A 60 0.87 6.68 7.49
C VAL A 60 1.67 6.93 8.76
N VAL A 61 2.93 6.53 8.79
CA VAL A 61 3.79 6.65 9.97
C VAL A 61 4.75 7.82 9.89
N ASN A 62 5.02 8.34 8.69
CA ASN A 62 5.78 9.57 8.50
C ASN A 62 5.24 10.34 7.31
N LYS A 63 5.16 11.67 7.44
CA LYS A 63 4.74 12.57 6.38
C LYS A 63 5.57 13.85 6.45
N ARG A 64 6.55 13.96 5.56
CA ARG A 64 7.41 15.14 5.37
C ARG A 64 7.07 15.74 4.02
N VAL A 65 5.95 16.46 3.92
CA VAL A 65 5.54 17.15 2.68
C VAL A 65 5.76 18.64 2.87
N THR A 66 6.53 19.24 1.98
CA THR A 66 6.79 20.68 1.92
C THR A 66 5.82 21.30 0.93
N TRP A 67 5.00 22.23 1.42
CA TRP A 67 3.97 22.94 0.67
C TRP A 67 4.45 24.32 0.22
#